data_AF-A0A8T7HR92-F1
#
_entry.id   AF-A0A8T7HR92-F1
#
_cell.length_a   1.000
_cell.length_b   1.000
_cell.length_c   1.000
_cell.angle_alpha   90.00
_cell.angle_beta   90.00
_cell.angle_gamma   90.00
#
_symmetry.space_group_name_H-M   'P 1'
#
loop_
_entity.id
_entity.type
_entity.pdbx_description
1 polymer ?
#
loop_
_entity_poly.entity_id
_entity_poly.type
_entity_poly.pdbx_seq_one_letter_code
_entity_poly.pdbx_strand_id
1 'polypeptide(L)'
;NLYLREAGKIGYACRTSRFSDREERIKGGYVRDSIPGIYDYIAVMDFKSLYPSIIRTFNIDPISFIPKEMHAKHKESDIIVAPNGAWFRKEEGLLPQIIHALWLQRDSAKKRKNLEESYAIKITMNSFFGVLANPSCRFYSLDMANAITHFGQYIVKTSAEISEKLGYRVIYGDTDSIFIETKACNIEDAERIGTAVQKAVNLHWEKYAKEIKMKNFMELQFEKTFVRFMMPKIRGTEIGAKKRYAGLLLIDGKEKIVFTGLEFVRKDWTALAKRFQLELFDRIFHKKEVVEYIRGFVLDLRKGKLDDLLIYRKSIRKDLVKYTKTTPPHVKAARKLDKITSSVIEYVMTKEGPEPMAKLQNKLDYEHYIEKQLRPIADAVLVFYNKKFDDLLTDSKQTSLSGY
;
A
#
# COMPACT_ATOMS: atom_id res chain seq x y z
N ASN A 1 5.52 -28.95 -4.76
CA ASN A 1 6.44 -29.68 -5.67
C ASN A 1 7.89 -29.34 -5.43
N LEU A 2 8.34 -28.08 -5.55
CA LEU A 2 9.75 -27.70 -5.31
C LEU A 2 10.30 -28.24 -3.98
N TYR A 3 9.61 -27.95 -2.87
CA TYR A 3 10.02 -28.40 -1.55
C TYR A 3 10.09 -29.93 -1.42
N LEU A 4 9.07 -30.65 -1.93
CA LEU A 4 9.01 -32.11 -1.88
C LEU A 4 10.17 -32.75 -2.65
N ARG A 5 10.56 -32.17 -3.79
CA ARG A 5 11.68 -32.65 -4.60
C ARG A 5 12.99 -32.50 -3.84
N GLU A 6 13.25 -31.34 -3.25
CA GLU A 6 14.49 -31.10 -2.49
C GLU A 6 14.53 -31.94 -1.20
N ALA A 7 13.39 -32.09 -0.53
CA ALA A 7 13.27 -32.97 0.64
C ALA A 7 13.56 -34.44 0.29
N GLY A 8 13.09 -34.92 -0.86
CA GLY A 8 13.38 -36.27 -1.33
C GLY A 8 14.87 -36.54 -1.56
N LYS A 9 15.64 -35.55 -2.03
CA LYS A 9 17.10 -35.69 -2.24
C LYS A 9 17.88 -35.93 -0.95
N ILE A 10 17.37 -35.42 0.18
CA ILE A 10 18.00 -35.58 1.50
C ILE A 10 17.33 -36.69 2.33
N GLY A 11 16.44 -37.49 1.73
CA GLY A 11 15.72 -38.56 2.43
C GLY A 11 14.70 -38.06 3.46
N TYR A 12 14.30 -36.78 3.41
CA TYR A 12 13.35 -36.21 4.36
C TYR A 12 11.90 -36.45 3.93
N ALA A 13 11.17 -37.25 4.72
CA ALA A 13 9.75 -37.50 4.51
C ALA A 13 8.89 -36.32 5.01
N CYS A 14 8.30 -35.57 4.07
CA CYS A 14 7.40 -34.47 4.41
C CYS A 14 6.07 -34.99 4.99
N ARG A 15 5.60 -34.34 6.06
CA ARG A 15 4.30 -34.63 6.72
C ARG A 15 3.15 -34.70 5.71
N THR A 16 2.12 -35.48 6.00
CA THR A 16 0.88 -35.49 5.21
C THR A 16 0.09 -34.21 5.47
N SER A 17 -0.66 -33.70 4.49
CA SER A 17 -1.57 -32.59 4.70
C SER A 17 -2.65 -32.99 5.71
N ARG A 18 -2.76 -32.26 6.81
CA ARG A 18 -3.90 -32.31 7.70
C ARG A 18 -4.73 -31.06 7.45
N PHE A 19 -6.04 -31.23 7.24
CA PHE A 19 -6.94 -30.09 7.26
C PHE A 19 -7.02 -29.62 8.72
N SER A 20 -6.66 -28.37 8.97
CA SER A 20 -6.82 -27.73 10.27
C SER A 20 -7.71 -26.51 10.09
N ASP A 21 -8.71 -26.35 10.94
CA ASP A 21 -9.50 -25.12 10.94
C ASP A 21 -8.64 -23.93 11.31
N ARG A 22 -8.89 -22.79 10.66
CA ARG A 22 -8.14 -21.55 10.91
C ARG A 22 -8.71 -20.86 12.13
N GLU A 23 -8.32 -21.34 13.32
CA GLU A 23 -8.81 -20.77 14.58
C GLU A 23 -8.20 -19.39 14.88
N GLU A 24 -6.92 -19.19 14.55
CA GLU A 24 -6.20 -17.94 14.81
C GLU A 24 -5.87 -17.14 13.52
N ARG A 25 -5.98 -15.80 13.62
CA ARG A 25 -5.63 -14.88 12.54
C ARG A 25 -4.14 -14.58 12.55
N ILE A 26 -3.52 -14.66 11.37
CA ILE A 26 -2.12 -14.24 11.17
C ILE A 26 -2.03 -12.72 11.32
N LYS A 27 -1.07 -12.26 12.11
CA LYS A 27 -0.79 -10.83 12.23
C LYS A 27 -0.11 -10.37 10.95
N GLY A 28 -0.70 -9.39 10.26
CA GLY A 28 -0.17 -8.86 9.00
C GLY A 28 1.12 -8.04 9.16
N GLY A 29 1.57 -7.43 8.07
CA GLY A 29 2.68 -6.47 8.09
C GLY A 29 2.44 -5.30 9.04
N TYR A 30 3.52 -4.72 9.56
CA TYR A 30 3.43 -3.51 10.38
C TYR A 30 3.15 -2.31 9.47
N VAL A 31 2.14 -1.51 9.83
CA VAL A 31 1.90 -0.22 9.21
C VAL A 31 1.96 0.83 10.31
N ARG A 32 3.04 1.61 10.32
CA ARG A 32 3.22 2.71 11.25
C ARG A 32 2.10 3.73 11.05
N ASP A 33 1.67 4.36 12.13
CA ASP A 33 0.74 5.47 12.01
C ASP A 33 1.44 6.60 11.27
N SER A 34 0.77 7.10 10.23
CA SER A 34 1.30 8.16 9.40
C SER A 34 1.09 9.50 10.07
N ILE A 35 2.06 10.39 9.94
CA ILE A 35 1.96 11.77 10.38
C ILE A 35 1.35 12.57 9.21
N PRO A 36 0.13 13.11 9.34
CA PRO A 36 -0.47 13.90 8.28
C PRO A 36 0.29 15.22 8.07
N GLY A 37 0.39 15.65 6.82
CA GLY A 37 1.05 16.89 6.48
C GLY A 37 1.37 17.03 5.00
N ILE A 38 1.87 18.21 4.65
CA ILE A 38 2.50 18.50 3.36
C ILE A 38 3.98 18.70 3.66
N TYR A 39 4.83 17.93 2.99
CA TYR A 39 6.26 17.84 3.25
C TYR A 39 7.06 18.14 2.00
N ASP A 40 8.28 18.63 2.22
CA ASP A 40 9.32 18.75 1.21
C ASP A 40 10.32 17.60 1.35
N TYR A 41 10.82 17.07 0.23
CA TYR A 41 11.92 16.11 0.16
C TYR A 41 11.77 14.89 1.09
N ILE A 42 10.78 14.05 0.83
CA ILE A 42 10.60 12.77 1.52
C ILE A 42 11.39 11.68 0.81
N ALA A 43 12.38 11.11 1.49
CA ALA A 43 13.11 9.94 1.00
C ALA A 43 12.38 8.66 1.40
N VAL A 44 12.19 7.77 0.42
CA VAL A 44 11.55 6.47 0.60
C VAL A 44 12.60 5.38 0.48
N MET A 45 12.64 4.52 1.49
CA MET A 45 13.46 3.32 1.48
C MET A 45 12.58 2.09 1.65
N ASP A 46 12.89 1.03 0.90
CA ASP A 46 12.12 -0.21 0.85
C ASP A 46 13.04 -1.43 0.95
N PHE A 47 12.65 -2.43 1.73
CA PHE A 47 13.41 -3.67 1.84
C PHE A 47 13.20 -4.56 0.63
N LYS A 48 14.30 -4.89 -0.06
CA LYS A 48 14.28 -5.75 -1.23
C LYS A 48 13.78 -7.15 -0.88
N SER A 49 12.52 -7.44 -1.27
CA SER A 49 11.89 -8.74 -1.02
C SER A 49 11.99 -9.16 0.45
N LEU A 50 11.47 -8.32 1.35
CA LEU A 50 11.61 -8.47 2.81
C LEU A 50 11.28 -9.89 3.33
N TYR A 51 10.13 -10.47 2.97
CA TYR A 51 9.76 -11.79 3.49
C TYR A 51 10.69 -12.91 2.99
N PRO A 52 11.01 -13.00 1.69
CA PRO A 52 12.06 -13.89 1.21
C PRO A 52 13.42 -13.70 1.90
N SER A 53 13.85 -12.46 2.16
CA SER A 53 15.14 -12.22 2.84
C SER A 53 15.12 -12.58 4.33
N ILE A 54 14.00 -12.37 5.03
CA ILE A 54 13.74 -12.87 6.39
C ILE A 54 13.85 -14.39 6.44
N ILE A 55 13.15 -15.09 5.53
CA ILE A 55 13.19 -16.56 5.48
C ILE A 55 14.63 -17.06 5.36
N ARG A 56 15.43 -16.42 4.49
CA ARG A 56 16.84 -16.79 4.28
C ARG A 56 17.75 -16.43 5.46
N THR A 57 17.53 -15.28 6.08
CA THR A 57 18.40 -14.78 7.17
C THR A 57 18.15 -15.52 8.47
N PHE A 58 16.87 -15.80 8.79
CA PHE A 58 16.45 -16.44 10.04
C PHE A 58 16.11 -17.92 9.88
N ASN A 59 16.49 -18.51 8.73
CA ASN A 59 16.34 -19.93 8.41
C ASN A 59 14.92 -20.45 8.68
N ILE A 60 13.89 -19.71 8.25
CA ILE A 60 12.49 -20.11 8.50
C ILE A 60 12.12 -21.23 7.54
N ASP A 61 12.00 -22.45 8.05
CA ASP A 61 11.82 -23.63 7.22
C ASP A 61 11.10 -24.75 8.00
N PRO A 62 10.24 -25.56 7.37
CA PRO A 62 9.60 -26.70 8.03
C PRO A 62 10.56 -27.70 8.69
N ILE A 63 11.76 -27.90 8.14
CA ILE A 63 12.77 -28.80 8.73
C ILE A 63 13.45 -28.10 9.90
N SER A 64 13.85 -26.83 9.75
CA SER A 64 14.55 -26.10 10.81
C SER A 64 13.66 -25.76 12.01
N PHE A 65 12.34 -25.66 11.83
CA PHE A 65 11.38 -25.33 12.88
C PHE A 65 11.39 -26.36 14.03
N ILE A 66 11.41 -25.85 15.26
CA ILE A 66 11.41 -26.65 16.49
C ILE A 66 10.08 -26.45 17.21
N PRO A 67 9.21 -27.48 17.29
CA PRO A 67 7.99 -27.44 18.07
C PRO A 67 8.26 -27.12 19.54
N LYS A 68 7.32 -26.44 20.21
CA LYS A 68 7.46 -25.97 21.61
C LYS A 68 7.82 -27.10 22.57
N GLU A 69 7.28 -28.30 22.34
CA GLU A 69 7.51 -29.49 23.17
C GLU A 69 8.96 -29.99 23.11
N MET A 70 9.73 -29.56 22.10
CA MET A 70 11.13 -29.95 21.89
C MET A 70 12.13 -28.85 22.27
N HIS A 71 11.67 -27.71 22.79
CA HIS A 71 12.55 -26.59 23.18
C HIS A 71 13.57 -27.01 24.24
N ALA A 72 13.15 -27.77 25.26
CA ALA A 72 14.04 -28.26 26.33
C ALA A 72 15.19 -29.16 25.85
N LYS A 73 15.13 -29.69 24.62
CA LYS A 73 16.16 -30.55 24.02
C LYS A 73 17.22 -29.80 23.22
N HIS A 74 17.09 -28.48 23.09
CA HIS A 74 17.97 -27.65 22.27
C HIS A 74 18.69 -26.61 23.13
N LYS A 75 19.96 -26.35 22.81
CA LYS A 75 20.72 -25.26 23.41
C LYS A 75 20.40 -23.96 22.70
N GLU A 76 20.35 -22.86 23.45
CA GLU A 76 20.06 -21.53 22.91
C GLU A 76 21.12 -21.06 21.89
N SER A 77 22.37 -21.54 22.01
CA SER A 77 23.46 -21.23 21.08
C SER A 77 23.21 -21.70 19.64
N ASP A 78 22.38 -22.72 19.47
CA ASP A 78 22.24 -23.48 18.21
C ASP A 78 20.94 -23.13 17.47
N ILE A 79 20.16 -22.20 18.04
CA ILE A 79 18.84 -21.81 17.56
C ILE A 79 18.74 -20.31 17.27
N ILE A 80 17.70 -19.96 16.52
CA ILE A 80 17.23 -18.61 16.26
C ILE A 80 15.86 -18.51 16.90
N VAL A 81 15.69 -17.50 17.75
CA VAL A 81 14.40 -17.22 18.40
C VAL A 81 13.74 -16.05 17.67
N ALA A 82 12.56 -16.30 17.10
CA ALA A 82 11.77 -15.26 16.46
C ALA A 82 11.08 -14.36 17.50
N PRO A 83 10.66 -13.13 17.14
CA PRO A 83 10.02 -12.22 18.09
C PRO A 83 8.65 -12.71 18.60
N ASN A 84 8.07 -13.74 17.98
CA ASN A 84 6.87 -14.44 18.49
C ASN A 84 7.20 -15.67 19.35
N GLY A 85 8.48 -15.94 19.63
CA GLY A 85 8.95 -17.10 20.41
C GLY A 85 9.11 -18.39 19.61
N ALA A 86 8.88 -18.40 18.29
CA ALA A 86 9.14 -19.57 17.46
C ALA A 86 10.65 -19.85 17.35
N TRP A 87 11.04 -21.13 17.42
CA TRP A 87 12.44 -21.54 17.39
C TRP A 87 12.79 -22.22 16.07
N PHE A 88 13.96 -21.89 15.53
CA PHE A 88 14.51 -22.47 14.31
C PHE A 88 15.95 -22.89 14.56
N ARG A 89 16.38 -24.07 14.07
CA ARG A 89 17.80 -24.46 14.08
C ARG A 89 18.60 -23.53 13.17
N LYS A 90 19.89 -23.31 13.49
CA LYS A 90 20.81 -22.54 12.63
C LYS A 90 21.28 -23.31 11.39
N GLU A 91 21.25 -24.64 11.43
CA GLU A 91 21.56 -25.50 10.29
C GLU A 91 20.61 -25.22 9.12
N GLU A 92 21.15 -24.91 7.95
CA GLU A 92 20.39 -24.39 6.80
C GLU A 92 19.30 -25.36 6.34
N GLY A 93 18.05 -24.90 6.33
CA GLY A 93 16.89 -25.63 5.84
C GLY A 93 16.74 -25.55 4.32
N LEU A 94 15.70 -26.20 3.79
CA LEU A 94 15.47 -26.28 2.34
C LEU A 94 14.84 -25.01 1.75
N LEU A 95 13.93 -24.36 2.48
CA LEU A 95 13.22 -23.19 1.98
C LEU A 95 14.17 -22.02 1.66
N PRO A 96 15.16 -21.67 2.52
CA PRO A 96 16.18 -20.68 2.18
C PRO A 96 16.94 -21.00 0.89
N GLN A 97 17.30 -22.26 0.65
CA GLN A 97 18.01 -22.70 -0.54
C GLN A 97 17.13 -22.57 -1.79
N ILE A 98 15.86 -22.97 -1.71
CA ILE A 98 14.89 -22.83 -2.80
C ILE A 98 14.71 -21.35 -3.15
N ILE A 99 14.54 -20.49 -2.14
CA ILE A 99 14.42 -19.04 -2.37
C ILE A 99 15.71 -18.49 -2.98
N HIS A 100 16.89 -18.95 -2.53
CA HIS A 100 18.16 -18.53 -3.12
C HIS A 100 18.26 -18.89 -4.60
N ALA A 101 17.88 -20.12 -4.99
CA ALA A 101 17.87 -20.55 -6.38
C ALA A 101 16.93 -19.69 -7.24
N LEU A 102 15.70 -19.43 -6.76
CA LEU A 102 14.75 -18.54 -7.43
C LEU A 102 15.29 -17.11 -7.53
N TRP A 103 15.99 -16.63 -6.50
CA TRP A 103 16.59 -15.31 -6.52
C TRP A 103 17.64 -15.17 -7.63
N LEU A 104 18.54 -16.16 -7.77
CA LEU A 104 19.53 -16.18 -8.84
C LEU A 104 18.87 -16.22 -10.23
N GLN A 105 17.80 -17.00 -10.38
CA GLN A 105 17.01 -17.03 -11.61
C GLN A 105 16.38 -15.67 -11.92
N ARG A 106 15.83 -15.00 -10.91
CA ARG A 106 15.26 -13.65 -11.05
C ARG A 106 16.31 -12.63 -11.46
N ASP A 107 17.50 -12.67 -10.87
CA ASP A 107 18.59 -11.76 -11.23
C ASP A 107 19.08 -12.03 -12.66
N SER A 108 19.14 -13.29 -13.10
CA SER A 108 19.40 -13.66 -14.49
C SER A 108 18.32 -13.13 -15.45
N ALA A 109 17.04 -13.28 -15.09
CA ALA A 109 15.92 -12.76 -15.88
C ALA A 109 15.98 -11.23 -16.04
N LYS A 110 16.31 -10.50 -14.97
CA LYS A 110 16.52 -9.05 -15.02
C LYS A 110 17.68 -8.66 -15.92
N LYS A 111 18.82 -9.37 -15.86
CA LYS A 111 19.97 -9.13 -16.74
C LYS A 111 19.61 -9.34 -18.21
N ARG A 112 18.77 -10.33 -18.51
CA ARG A 112 18.20 -10.57 -19.85
C ARG A 112 17.06 -9.62 -20.23
N LYS A 113 16.69 -8.68 -19.36
CA LYS A 113 15.53 -7.78 -19.51
C LYS A 113 14.19 -8.49 -19.71
N ASN A 114 14.07 -9.75 -19.26
CA ASN A 114 12.81 -10.49 -19.27
C ASN A 114 12.00 -10.11 -18.01
N LEU A 115 11.12 -9.13 -18.19
CA LEU A 115 10.32 -8.56 -17.10
C LEU A 115 9.21 -9.51 -16.66
N GLU A 116 8.59 -10.26 -17.57
CA GLU A 116 7.53 -11.23 -17.21
C GLU A 116 8.08 -12.35 -16.33
N GLU A 117 9.21 -12.93 -16.70
CA GLU A 117 9.87 -14.00 -15.93
C GLU A 117 10.32 -13.50 -14.55
N SER A 118 10.97 -12.33 -14.50
CA SER A 118 11.38 -11.70 -13.23
C SER A 118 10.18 -11.41 -12.32
N TYR A 119 9.05 -11.01 -12.90
CA TYR A 119 7.81 -10.78 -12.16
C TYR A 119 7.20 -12.08 -11.66
N ALA A 120 7.08 -13.11 -12.51
CA ALA A 120 6.56 -14.42 -12.12
C ALA A 120 7.36 -15.01 -10.95
N ILE A 121 8.70 -14.98 -11.04
CA ILE A 121 9.58 -15.48 -9.96
C ILE A 121 9.40 -14.65 -8.68
N LYS A 122 9.27 -13.31 -8.76
CA LYS A 122 8.96 -12.47 -7.60
C LYS A 122 7.66 -12.91 -6.91
N ILE A 123 6.60 -13.13 -7.69
CA ILE A 123 5.30 -13.57 -7.18
C ILE A 123 5.42 -14.97 -6.55
N THR A 124 6.14 -15.89 -7.18
CA THR A 124 6.40 -17.23 -6.62
C THR A 124 7.13 -17.15 -5.28
N MET A 125 8.20 -16.36 -5.16
CA MET A 125 8.92 -16.19 -3.89
C MET A 125 8.01 -15.62 -2.78
N ASN A 126 7.22 -14.59 -3.10
CA ASN A 126 6.28 -14.01 -2.14
C ASN A 126 5.15 -14.98 -1.75
N SER A 127 4.79 -15.92 -2.63
CA SER A 127 3.76 -16.92 -2.35
C SER A 127 4.19 -17.94 -1.30
N PHE A 128 5.49 -18.15 -1.05
CA PHE A 128 5.95 -19.10 -0.04
C PHE A 128 5.50 -18.72 1.38
N PHE A 129 5.53 -17.43 1.72
CA PHE A 129 4.88 -16.94 2.94
C PHE A 129 3.38 -17.27 2.93
N GLY A 130 2.69 -16.98 1.83
CA GLY A 130 1.24 -17.19 1.70
C GLY A 130 0.80 -18.64 1.87
N VAL A 131 1.62 -19.61 1.43
CA VAL A 131 1.30 -21.04 1.60
C VAL A 131 1.59 -21.55 3.01
N LEU A 132 2.59 -21.02 3.72
CA LEU A 132 2.79 -21.34 5.16
C LEU A 132 1.60 -20.84 6.01
N ALA A 133 0.92 -19.81 5.52
CA ALA A 133 -0.26 -19.18 6.10
C ALA A 133 -1.60 -19.83 5.69
N ASN A 134 -1.60 -20.81 4.78
CA ASN A 134 -2.81 -21.41 4.21
C ASN A 134 -3.07 -22.81 4.79
N PRO A 135 -4.19 -23.04 5.49
CA PRO A 135 -4.53 -24.35 6.07
C PRO A 135 -4.61 -25.52 5.07
N SER A 136 -4.85 -25.24 3.79
CA SER A 136 -4.83 -26.26 2.74
C SER A 136 -3.41 -26.69 2.35
N CYS A 137 -2.37 -25.98 2.80
CA CYS A 137 -0.99 -26.34 2.53
C CYS A 137 -0.49 -27.39 3.53
N ARG A 138 0.20 -28.40 3.01
CA ARG A 138 0.90 -29.42 3.81
C ARG A 138 1.86 -28.85 4.86
N PHE A 139 2.48 -27.71 4.56
CA PHE A 139 3.46 -27.04 5.42
C PHE A 139 2.85 -25.89 6.22
N TYR A 140 1.52 -25.86 6.35
CA TYR A 140 0.83 -24.86 7.15
C TYR A 140 1.38 -24.83 8.58
N SER A 141 1.75 -23.63 9.04
CA SER A 141 2.17 -23.38 10.40
C SER A 141 1.97 -21.90 10.72
N LEU A 142 1.08 -21.62 11.67
CA LEU A 142 0.87 -20.27 12.17
C LEU A 142 2.11 -19.73 12.87
N ASP A 143 2.87 -20.57 13.59
CA ASP A 143 4.11 -20.16 14.25
C ASP A 143 5.14 -19.65 13.23
N MET A 144 5.35 -20.39 12.13
CA MET A 144 6.28 -19.97 11.07
C MET A 144 5.77 -18.74 10.31
N ALA A 145 4.48 -18.71 9.95
CA ALA A 145 3.91 -17.58 9.24
C ALA A 145 3.96 -16.29 10.09
N ASN A 146 3.61 -16.37 11.38
CA ASN A 146 3.70 -15.25 12.31
C ASN A 146 5.16 -14.88 12.63
N ALA A 147 6.11 -15.83 12.62
CA ALA A 147 7.53 -15.51 12.77
C ALA A 147 8.02 -14.60 11.64
N ILE A 148 7.66 -14.91 10.39
CA ILE A 148 7.99 -14.06 9.22
C ILE A 148 7.43 -12.65 9.40
N THR A 149 6.15 -12.53 9.74
CA THR A 149 5.52 -11.21 9.87
C THR A 149 6.10 -10.44 11.06
N HIS A 150 6.30 -11.08 12.20
CA HIS A 150 6.88 -10.47 13.40
C HIS A 150 8.32 -10.00 13.18
N PHE A 151 9.16 -10.78 12.52
CA PHE A 151 10.47 -10.30 12.08
C PHE A 151 10.33 -9.09 11.16
N GLY A 152 9.40 -9.10 10.20
CA GLY A 152 9.14 -7.94 9.35
C GLY A 152 8.76 -6.69 10.15
N GLN A 153 7.88 -6.83 11.15
CA GLN A 153 7.53 -5.71 12.04
C GLN A 153 8.73 -5.21 12.83
N TYR A 154 9.53 -6.12 13.39
CA TYR A 154 10.73 -5.80 14.15
C TYR A 154 11.72 -5.03 13.28
N ILE A 155 11.98 -5.53 12.08
CA ILE A 155 12.93 -4.94 11.14
C ILE A 155 12.54 -3.51 10.76
N VAL A 156 11.29 -3.29 10.38
CA VAL A 156 10.82 -1.95 9.98
C VAL A 156 10.82 -0.98 11.17
N LYS A 157 10.40 -1.43 12.36
CA LYS A 157 10.41 -0.60 13.58
C LYS A 157 11.83 -0.20 13.96
N THR A 158 12.75 -1.15 14.05
CA THR A 158 14.16 -0.87 14.38
C THR A 158 14.82 0.00 13.32
N SER A 159 14.51 -0.19 12.03
CA SER A 159 15.01 0.68 10.96
C SER A 159 14.49 2.13 11.09
N ALA A 160 13.24 2.30 11.52
CA ALA A 160 12.68 3.61 11.83
C ALA A 160 13.37 4.24 13.05
N GLU A 161 13.57 3.48 14.13
CA GLU A 161 14.29 3.96 15.33
C GLU A 161 15.74 4.37 15.02
N ILE A 162 16.45 3.64 14.15
CA ILE A 162 17.79 4.01 13.69
C ILE A 162 17.73 5.34 12.93
N SER A 163 16.75 5.51 12.05
CA SER A 163 16.57 6.76 11.29
C SER A 163 16.30 7.95 12.22
N GLU A 164 15.49 7.75 13.25
CA GLU A 164 15.18 8.77 14.27
C GLU A 164 16.40 9.11 15.13
N LYS A 165 17.22 8.12 15.52
CA LYS A 165 18.49 8.34 16.23
C LYS A 165 19.51 9.12 15.40
N LEU A 166 19.44 9.03 14.08
CA LEU A 166 20.24 9.85 13.16
C LEU A 166 19.68 11.28 12.99
N GLY A 167 18.56 11.62 13.63
CA GLY A 167 17.94 12.94 13.59
C GLY A 167 16.87 13.13 12.50
N TYR A 168 16.50 12.06 11.78
CA TYR A 168 15.52 12.10 10.71
C TYR A 168 14.17 11.54 11.15
N ARG A 169 13.12 12.35 11.00
CA ARG A 169 11.77 11.96 11.41
C ARG A 169 11.19 10.94 10.42
N VAL A 170 10.69 9.82 10.93
CA VAL A 170 9.97 8.83 10.12
C VAL A 170 8.48 9.19 10.13
N ILE A 171 7.98 9.68 9.00
CA ILE A 171 6.59 10.16 8.88
C ILE A 171 5.59 9.05 8.53
N TYR A 172 6.07 7.95 7.94
CA TYR A 172 5.24 6.82 7.55
C TYR A 172 6.07 5.54 7.35
N GLY A 173 5.40 4.39 7.38
CA GLY A 173 5.97 3.10 6.97
C GLY A 173 4.86 2.09 6.65
N ASP A 174 5.00 1.38 5.52
CA ASP A 174 4.08 0.33 5.09
C ASP A 174 4.84 -0.97 4.85
N THR A 175 4.67 -1.93 5.76
CA THR A 175 5.10 -3.34 5.67
C THR A 175 6.60 -3.59 5.58
N ASP A 176 7.25 -3.05 4.56
CA ASP A 176 8.65 -3.18 4.18
C ASP A 176 9.32 -1.84 3.84
N SER A 177 8.59 -0.72 3.94
CA SER A 177 9.10 0.61 3.62
C SER A 177 9.10 1.56 4.82
N ILE A 178 10.02 2.53 4.79
CA ILE A 178 10.07 3.69 5.69
C ILE A 178 10.16 4.99 4.88
N PHE A 179 9.46 6.02 5.34
CA PHE A 179 9.40 7.35 4.72
C PHE A 179 10.01 8.34 5.70
N ILE A 180 11.12 8.96 5.31
CA ILE A 180 11.84 9.90 6.18
C ILE A 180 11.73 11.33 5.66
N GLU A 181 11.52 12.25 6.57
CA GLU A 181 11.65 13.68 6.34
C GLU A 181 13.13 14.06 6.39
N THR A 182 13.70 14.37 5.22
CA THR A 182 15.14 14.63 5.10
C THR A 182 15.53 16.02 5.58
N LYS A 183 14.59 16.99 5.57
CA LYS A 183 14.84 18.43 5.78
C LYS A 183 15.85 19.03 4.81
N ALA A 184 16.09 18.37 3.68
CA ALA A 184 16.97 18.86 2.63
C ALA A 184 16.42 20.12 1.96
N CYS A 185 17.29 20.89 1.32
CA CYS A 185 16.90 22.06 0.52
C CYS A 185 16.73 21.74 -0.97
N ASN A 186 17.32 20.64 -1.45
CA ASN A 186 17.29 20.17 -2.83
C ASN A 186 17.25 18.64 -2.91
N ILE A 187 17.03 18.12 -4.11
CA ILE A 187 16.87 16.68 -4.33
C ILE A 187 18.19 15.92 -4.12
N GLU A 188 19.32 16.49 -4.54
CA GLU A 188 20.64 15.86 -4.43
C GLU A 188 21.02 15.62 -2.97
N ASP A 189 20.75 16.58 -2.09
CA ASP A 189 20.98 16.47 -0.66
C ASP A 189 20.02 15.46 -0.02
N ALA A 190 18.75 15.46 -0.42
CA ALA A 190 17.77 14.48 0.04
C ALA A 190 18.18 13.04 -0.31
N GLU A 191 18.68 12.81 -1.52
CA GLU A 191 19.19 11.52 -1.99
C GLU A 191 20.46 11.09 -1.25
N ARG A 192 21.37 12.03 -0.99
CA ARG A 192 22.56 11.80 -0.17
C ARG A 192 22.20 11.38 1.26
N ILE A 193 21.24 12.07 1.88
CA ILE A 193 20.71 11.74 3.21
C ILE A 193 20.05 10.36 3.20
N GLY A 194 19.16 10.10 2.23
CA GLY A 194 18.50 8.80 2.09
C GLY A 194 19.50 7.65 1.96
N THR A 195 20.56 7.84 1.16
CA THR A 195 21.65 6.88 1.00
C THR A 195 22.44 6.68 2.29
N ALA A 196 22.70 7.74 3.06
CA ALA A 196 23.39 7.64 4.33
C ALA A 196 22.57 6.86 5.37
N VAL A 197 21.27 7.13 5.48
CA VAL A 197 20.35 6.39 6.36
C VAL A 197 20.27 4.92 5.94
N GLN A 198 20.14 4.65 4.64
CA GLN A 198 20.16 3.29 4.09
C GLN A 198 21.42 2.52 4.53
N LYS A 199 22.61 3.14 4.38
CA LYS A 199 23.89 2.53 4.78
C LYS A 199 23.92 2.23 6.28
N ALA A 200 23.46 3.15 7.12
CA ALA A 200 23.45 2.97 8.57
C ALA A 200 22.51 1.82 8.99
N VAL A 201 21.32 1.73 8.40
CA VAL A 201 20.36 0.65 8.66
C VAL A 201 20.92 -0.70 8.19
N ASN A 202 21.49 -0.77 6.98
CA ASN A 202 22.07 -2.02 6.48
C ASN A 202 23.25 -2.48 7.34
N LEU A 203 24.12 -1.56 7.77
CA LEU A 203 25.23 -1.88 8.67
C LEU A 203 24.74 -2.43 10.02
N HIS A 204 23.64 -1.91 10.55
CA HIS A 204 23.03 -2.46 11.77
C HIS A 204 22.61 -3.91 11.57
N TRP A 205 21.89 -4.22 10.48
CA TRP A 205 21.41 -5.57 10.20
C TRP A 205 22.54 -6.56 9.87
N GLU A 206 23.63 -6.09 9.24
CA GLU A 206 24.85 -6.89 9.07
C GLU A 206 25.48 -7.26 10.41
N LYS A 207 25.57 -6.31 11.35
CA LYS A 207 26.09 -6.57 12.71
C LYS A 207 25.20 -7.54 13.47
N TYR A 208 23.88 -7.30 13.47
CA TYR A 208 22.91 -8.17 14.13
C TYR A 208 22.97 -9.61 13.60
N ALA A 209 23.03 -9.81 12.28
CA ALA A 209 23.17 -11.13 11.69
C ALA A 209 24.48 -11.83 12.14
N LYS A 210 25.60 -11.08 12.19
CA LYS A 210 26.89 -11.59 12.67
C LYS A 210 26.83 -12.01 14.14
N GLU A 211 26.16 -11.25 15.00
CA GLU A 211 25.96 -11.57 16.42
C GLU A 211 25.22 -12.89 16.62
N ILE A 212 24.15 -13.13 15.84
CA ILE A 212 23.41 -14.39 15.87
C ILE A 212 24.08 -15.52 15.07
N LYS A 213 25.26 -15.27 14.47
CA LYS A 213 26.03 -16.18 13.62
C LYS A 213 25.27 -16.65 12.37
N MET A 214 24.50 -15.74 11.77
CA MET A 214 23.76 -15.98 10.53
C MET A 214 24.27 -15.08 9.40
N LYS A 215 23.97 -15.46 8.16
CA LYS A 215 24.24 -14.62 7.00
C LYS A 215 23.08 -13.64 6.79
N ASN A 216 23.40 -12.35 6.69
CA ASN A 216 22.41 -11.33 6.36
C ASN A 216 22.02 -11.40 4.88
N PHE A 217 20.72 -11.44 4.59
CA PHE A 217 20.17 -11.27 3.25
C PHE A 217 19.17 -10.11 3.16
N MET A 218 18.95 -9.40 4.25
CA MET A 218 18.10 -8.22 4.32
C MET A 218 18.87 -7.03 3.78
N GLU A 219 18.23 -6.31 2.86
CA GLU A 219 18.82 -5.17 2.16
C GLU A 219 17.77 -4.07 2.06
N LEU A 220 17.92 -3.01 2.84
CA LEU A 220 17.17 -1.78 2.66
C LEU A 220 17.75 -1.05 1.45
N GLN A 221 16.88 -0.59 0.55
CA GLN A 221 17.25 0.16 -0.64
C GLN A 221 16.56 1.52 -0.63
N PHE A 222 17.33 2.57 -0.89
CA PHE A 222 16.81 3.87 -1.26
C PHE A 222 16.12 3.73 -2.60
N GLU A 223 14.82 4.01 -2.64
CA GLU A 223 13.99 3.79 -3.82
C GLU A 223 13.79 5.09 -4.62
N LYS A 224 13.42 6.17 -3.93
CA LYS A 224 13.13 7.48 -4.54
C LYS A 224 13.06 8.60 -3.51
N THR A 225 13.11 9.84 -4.00
CA THR A 225 12.77 11.05 -3.26
C THR A 225 11.52 11.69 -3.85
N PHE A 226 10.51 11.94 -3.01
CA PHE A 226 9.42 12.86 -3.34
C PHE A 226 9.85 14.30 -3.08
N VAL A 227 9.89 15.13 -4.11
CA VAL A 227 10.19 16.57 -4.00
C VAL A 227 9.13 17.25 -3.13
N ARG A 228 7.86 16.88 -3.35
CA ARG A 228 6.72 17.29 -2.53
C ARG A 228 5.90 16.08 -2.18
N PHE A 229 5.41 15.99 -0.96
CA PHE A 229 4.65 14.84 -0.50
C PHE A 229 3.47 15.28 0.35
N MET A 230 2.32 14.64 0.19
CA MET A 230 1.14 14.90 0.99
C MET A 230 0.62 13.60 1.60
N MET A 231 0.55 13.59 2.93
CA MET A 231 -0.07 12.56 3.72
C MET A 231 -1.40 13.09 4.28
N PRO A 232 -2.56 12.62 3.77
CA PRO A 232 -3.87 13.06 4.24
C PRO A 232 -4.22 12.48 5.62
N LYS A 233 -5.18 13.12 6.29
CA LYS A 233 -5.88 12.56 7.46
C LYS A 233 -6.88 11.50 7.04
N ILE A 234 -7.19 10.55 7.93
CA ILE A 234 -8.40 9.74 7.83
C ILE A 234 -9.59 10.67 8.02
N ARG A 235 -10.60 10.54 7.14
CA ARG A 235 -11.79 11.40 7.13
C ARG A 235 -12.43 11.44 8.52
N GLY A 236 -12.61 12.65 9.05
CA GLY A 236 -13.24 12.88 10.35
C GLY A 236 -12.35 12.59 11.57
N THR A 237 -11.03 12.39 11.39
CA THR A 237 -10.11 12.14 12.50
C THR A 237 -8.78 12.91 12.33
N GLU A 238 -8.02 13.05 13.40
CA GLU A 238 -6.67 13.61 13.38
C GLU A 238 -5.58 12.60 12.96
N ILE A 239 -5.93 11.31 12.83
CA ILE A 239 -4.99 10.23 12.51
C ILE A 239 -4.71 10.26 11.00
N GLY A 240 -3.46 10.07 10.59
CA GLY A 240 -3.10 10.00 9.18
C GLY A 240 -3.61 8.72 8.48
N ALA A 241 -3.89 8.85 7.19
CA ALA A 241 -4.40 7.73 6.40
C ALA A 241 -3.30 6.73 6.03
N LYS A 242 -3.59 5.45 6.24
CA LYS A 242 -2.71 4.36 5.80
C LYS A 242 -2.96 4.04 4.32
N LYS A 243 -1.88 3.78 3.58
CA LYS A 243 -1.90 3.41 2.14
C LYS A 243 -2.60 4.43 1.24
N ARG A 244 -2.61 5.69 1.67
CA ARG A 244 -3.28 6.79 0.97
C ARG A 244 -2.39 8.02 1.03
N TYR A 245 -1.71 8.35 -0.06
CA TYR A 245 -0.83 9.51 -0.15
C TYR A 245 -0.62 9.92 -1.61
N ALA A 246 -0.08 11.12 -1.82
CA ALA A 246 0.43 11.53 -3.12
C ALA A 246 1.79 12.19 -2.96
N GLY A 247 2.60 12.16 -4.01
CA GLY A 247 3.84 12.92 -4.06
C GLY A 247 4.28 13.25 -5.47
N LEU A 248 5.05 14.32 -5.58
CA LEU A 248 5.70 14.79 -6.80
C LEU A 248 7.09 14.16 -6.90
N LEU A 249 7.35 13.43 -7.97
CA LEU A 249 8.66 12.90 -8.32
C LEU A 249 9.25 13.69 -9.49
N LEU A 250 10.58 13.78 -9.53
CA LEU A 250 11.32 14.22 -10.70
C LEU A 250 11.93 12.97 -11.37
N ILE A 251 11.45 12.64 -12.58
CA ILE A 251 11.91 11.46 -13.33
C ILE A 251 12.42 11.96 -14.68
N ASP A 252 13.71 11.75 -14.97
CA ASP A 252 14.37 12.20 -16.20
C ASP A 252 14.14 13.69 -16.48
N GLY A 253 14.22 14.52 -15.43
CA GLY A 253 13.97 15.97 -15.49
C GLY A 253 12.50 16.38 -15.66
N LYS A 254 11.56 15.43 -15.63
CA LYS A 254 10.12 15.69 -15.75
C LYS A 254 9.40 15.42 -14.44
N GLU A 255 8.58 16.37 -14.04
CA GLU A 255 7.71 16.25 -12.88
C GLU A 255 6.58 15.25 -13.14
N LYS A 256 6.34 14.38 -12.17
CA LYS A 256 5.26 13.40 -12.21
C LYS A 256 4.63 13.24 -10.83
N ILE A 257 3.32 13.48 -10.76
CA ILE A 257 2.55 13.19 -9.55
C ILE A 257 2.22 11.70 -9.50
N VAL A 258 2.54 11.07 -8.37
CA VAL A 258 2.19 9.68 -8.06
C VAL A 258 1.14 9.67 -6.96
N PHE A 259 0.08 8.92 -7.19
CA PHE A 259 -1.00 8.69 -6.22
C PHE A 259 -0.99 7.23 -5.76
N THR A 260 -1.08 7.02 -4.44
CA THR A 260 -1.24 5.69 -3.83
C THR A 260 -2.55 5.66 -3.07
N GLY A 261 -3.46 4.73 -3.43
CA GLY A 261 -4.73 4.47 -2.74
C GLY A 261 -5.77 5.61 -2.71
N LEU A 262 -5.42 6.78 -3.24
CA LEU A 262 -6.31 7.92 -3.41
C LEU A 262 -7.29 7.71 -4.57
N GLU A 263 -8.32 8.55 -4.62
CA GLU A 263 -9.44 8.53 -5.56
C GLU A 263 -8.97 8.45 -7.03
N PHE A 264 -7.87 9.11 -7.39
CA PHE A 264 -7.30 9.15 -8.73
C PHE A 264 -7.05 7.76 -9.34
N VAL A 265 -6.43 6.86 -8.57
CA VAL A 265 -6.07 5.50 -9.02
C VAL A 265 -7.23 4.50 -8.91
N ARG A 266 -8.34 4.90 -8.29
CA ARG A 266 -9.49 4.04 -8.09
C ARG A 266 -10.38 4.01 -9.32
N LYS A 267 -10.83 2.82 -9.73
CA LYS A 267 -11.69 2.64 -10.92
C LYS A 267 -13.16 3.01 -10.65
N ASP A 268 -13.57 3.01 -9.39
CA ASP A 268 -14.94 3.28 -8.95
C ASP A 268 -15.24 4.77 -8.73
N TRP A 269 -14.29 5.67 -9.04
CA TRP A 269 -14.44 7.12 -8.98
C TRP A 269 -14.55 7.73 -10.38
N THR A 270 -15.31 8.82 -10.49
CA THR A 270 -15.61 9.51 -11.75
C THR A 270 -14.38 10.18 -12.36
N ALA A 271 -14.39 10.42 -13.68
CA ALA A 271 -13.34 11.20 -14.33
C ALA A 271 -13.27 12.63 -13.77
N LEU A 272 -14.40 13.18 -13.33
CA LEU A 272 -14.51 14.47 -12.65
C LEU A 272 -13.61 14.51 -11.42
N ALA A 273 -13.77 13.54 -10.51
CA ALA A 273 -12.98 13.47 -9.29
C ALA A 273 -11.48 13.32 -9.57
N LYS A 274 -11.12 12.55 -10.59
CA LYS A 274 -9.72 12.33 -10.97
C LYS A 274 -9.08 13.61 -11.53
N ARG A 275 -9.77 14.29 -12.44
CA ARG A 275 -9.34 15.58 -12.99
C ARG A 275 -9.20 16.61 -11.87
N PHE A 276 -10.20 16.68 -10.99
CA PHE A 276 -10.19 17.58 -9.85
C PHE A 276 -9.00 17.33 -8.93
N GLN A 277 -8.77 16.07 -8.53
CA GLN A 277 -7.66 15.67 -7.65
C GLN A 277 -6.29 15.93 -8.27
N LEU A 278 -6.11 15.64 -9.56
CA LEU A 278 -4.82 15.83 -10.23
C LEU A 278 -4.40 17.31 -10.22
N GLU A 279 -5.28 18.19 -10.68
CA GLU A 279 -5.01 19.63 -10.75
C GLU A 279 -4.92 20.27 -9.35
N LEU A 280 -5.74 19.82 -8.38
CA LEU A 280 -5.64 20.28 -7.01
C LEU A 280 -4.27 19.95 -6.41
N PHE A 281 -3.79 18.71 -6.60
CA PHE A 281 -2.49 18.29 -6.10
C PHE A 281 -1.33 18.93 -6.85
N ASP A 282 -1.46 19.19 -8.16
CA ASP A 282 -0.49 20.01 -8.90
C ASP A 282 -0.32 21.38 -8.23
N ARG A 283 -1.43 22.06 -7.93
CA ARG A 283 -1.40 23.38 -7.28
C ARG A 283 -0.76 23.32 -5.90
N ILE A 284 -1.09 22.34 -5.08
CA ILE A 284 -0.49 22.15 -3.74
C ILE A 284 1.01 21.93 -3.85
N PHE A 285 1.45 21.07 -4.75
CA PHE A 285 2.86 20.74 -4.90
C PHE A 285 3.66 21.91 -5.44
N HIS A 286 3.07 22.73 -6.32
CA HIS A 286 3.68 23.96 -6.84
C HIS A 286 3.40 25.22 -5.99
N LYS A 287 2.83 25.07 -4.79
CA LYS A 287 2.51 26.19 -3.87
C LYS A 287 1.63 27.28 -4.52
N LYS A 288 0.78 26.91 -5.46
CA LYS A 288 -0.19 27.78 -6.14
C LYS A 288 -1.47 27.92 -5.31
N GLU A 289 -2.27 28.92 -5.65
CA GLU A 289 -3.60 29.16 -5.08
C GLU A 289 -4.54 27.98 -5.39
N VAL A 290 -5.28 27.51 -4.37
CA VAL A 290 -6.17 26.32 -4.42
C VAL A 290 -7.65 26.66 -4.24
N VAL A 291 -7.99 27.74 -3.54
CA VAL A 291 -9.36 28.10 -3.18
C VAL A 291 -10.17 28.54 -4.40
N GLU A 292 -9.64 29.44 -5.23
CA GLU A 292 -10.28 29.93 -6.44
C GLU A 292 -10.41 28.80 -7.48
N TYR A 293 -9.44 27.90 -7.52
CA TYR A 293 -9.57 26.68 -8.31
C TYR A 293 -10.76 25.82 -7.86
N ILE A 294 -10.89 25.56 -6.55
CA ILE A 294 -12.01 24.77 -6.01
C ILE A 294 -13.36 25.45 -6.33
N ARG A 295 -13.47 26.77 -6.07
CA ARG A 295 -14.68 27.56 -6.35
C ARG A 295 -15.04 27.53 -7.82
N GLY A 296 -14.09 27.82 -8.70
CA GLY A 296 -14.28 27.80 -10.15
C GLY A 296 -14.74 26.43 -10.66
N PHE A 297 -14.12 25.35 -10.17
CA PHE A 297 -14.47 23.99 -10.58
C PHE A 297 -15.89 23.61 -10.15
N VAL A 298 -16.31 24.00 -8.94
CA VAL A 298 -17.70 23.80 -8.46
C VAL A 298 -18.70 24.62 -9.29
N LEU A 299 -18.37 25.86 -9.64
CA LEU A 299 -19.23 26.70 -10.48
C LEU A 299 -19.39 26.13 -11.90
N ASP A 300 -18.30 25.64 -12.51
CA ASP A 300 -18.34 25.02 -13.83
C ASP A 300 -19.14 23.72 -13.83
N LEU A 301 -19.04 22.92 -12.76
CA LEU A 301 -19.90 21.74 -12.56
C LEU A 301 -21.38 22.13 -12.46
N ARG A 302 -21.73 23.13 -11.65
CA ARG A 302 -23.13 23.61 -11.52
C ARG A 302 -23.70 24.18 -12.82
N LYS A 303 -22.83 24.69 -13.70
CA LYS A 303 -23.19 25.18 -15.04
C LYS A 303 -23.29 24.07 -16.10
N GLY A 304 -23.07 22.80 -15.73
CA GLY A 304 -23.14 21.66 -16.65
C GLY A 304 -21.98 21.57 -17.64
N LYS A 305 -20.86 22.26 -17.39
CA LYS A 305 -19.70 22.25 -18.30
C LYS A 305 -18.85 20.98 -18.22
N LEU A 306 -19.15 20.09 -17.27
CA LEU A 306 -18.32 18.94 -16.91
C LEU A 306 -19.11 17.62 -16.92
N ASP A 307 -20.26 17.59 -17.60
CA ASP A 307 -21.22 16.48 -17.59
C ASP A 307 -20.65 15.17 -18.15
N ASP A 308 -19.77 15.27 -19.13
CA ASP A 308 -19.05 14.17 -19.75
C ASP A 308 -18.14 13.41 -18.75
N LEU A 309 -17.78 14.05 -17.64
CA LEU A 309 -16.88 13.51 -16.63
C LEU A 309 -17.60 12.77 -15.49
N LEU A 310 -18.92 12.76 -15.47
CA LEU A 310 -19.74 12.32 -14.33
C LEU A 310 -20.03 10.82 -14.27
N ILE A 311 -19.61 10.07 -15.28
CA ILE A 311 -19.92 8.64 -15.41
C ILE A 311 -19.19 7.81 -14.34
N TYR A 312 -19.96 7.09 -13.53
CA TYR A 312 -19.44 6.02 -12.67
C TYR A 312 -19.33 4.71 -13.44
N ARG A 313 -18.29 3.93 -13.12
CA ARG A 313 -18.08 2.59 -13.68
C ARG A 313 -17.91 1.57 -12.56
N LYS A 314 -18.75 0.54 -12.51
CA LYS A 314 -18.64 -0.48 -11.47
C LYS A 314 -19.08 -1.86 -11.94
N SER A 315 -18.28 -2.87 -11.61
CA SER A 315 -18.58 -4.26 -11.98
C SER A 315 -19.61 -4.91 -11.06
N ILE A 316 -20.59 -5.58 -11.65
CA ILE A 316 -21.46 -6.54 -10.97
C ILE A 316 -20.65 -7.82 -10.71
N ARG A 317 -20.60 -8.25 -9.44
CA ARG A 317 -19.78 -9.42 -9.02
C ARG A 317 -20.59 -10.65 -8.67
N LYS A 318 -21.91 -10.51 -8.59
CA LYS A 318 -22.86 -11.56 -8.27
C LYS A 318 -24.07 -11.38 -9.16
N ASP A 319 -24.87 -12.43 -9.29
CA ASP A 319 -26.19 -12.30 -9.90
C ASP A 319 -27.02 -11.20 -9.22
N LEU A 320 -27.75 -10.40 -10.00
CA LEU A 320 -28.59 -9.30 -9.50
C LEU A 320 -29.63 -9.76 -8.46
N VAL A 321 -30.10 -11.00 -8.57
CA VAL A 321 -31.07 -11.61 -7.65
C VAL A 321 -30.45 -11.84 -6.26
N LYS A 322 -29.13 -12.05 -6.18
CA LYS A 322 -28.41 -12.28 -4.92
C LYS A 322 -28.18 -10.99 -4.11
N TYR A 323 -28.56 -9.82 -4.64
CA TYR A 323 -28.53 -8.54 -3.91
C TYR A 323 -29.87 -8.28 -3.20
N THR A 324 -30.03 -8.85 -2.01
CA THR A 324 -31.28 -8.83 -1.24
C THR A 324 -31.29 -7.83 -0.07
N LYS A 325 -30.21 -7.75 0.71
CA LYS A 325 -30.17 -6.91 1.93
C LYS A 325 -29.99 -5.40 1.67
N THR A 326 -29.10 -5.05 0.76
CA THR A 326 -28.90 -3.67 0.30
C THR A 326 -28.74 -3.69 -1.21
N THR A 327 -29.33 -2.71 -1.90
CA THR A 327 -29.19 -2.58 -3.36
C THR A 327 -28.23 -1.44 -3.68
N PRO A 328 -26.97 -1.73 -4.04
CA PRO A 328 -25.99 -0.70 -4.38
C PRO A 328 -26.43 0.15 -5.60
N PRO A 329 -25.90 1.38 -5.76
CA PRO A 329 -26.30 2.26 -6.86
C PRO A 329 -26.12 1.66 -8.26
N HIS A 330 -24.96 1.07 -8.56
CA HIS A 330 -24.71 0.36 -9.82
C HIS A 330 -25.68 -0.81 -10.08
N VAL A 331 -26.16 -1.48 -9.03
CA VAL A 331 -27.16 -2.56 -9.15
C VAL A 331 -28.54 -1.97 -9.43
N LYS A 332 -28.90 -0.84 -8.80
CA LYS A 332 -30.15 -0.11 -9.11
C LYS A 332 -30.17 0.37 -10.56
N ALA A 333 -29.07 0.95 -11.04
CA ALA A 333 -28.93 1.36 -12.44
C ALA A 333 -29.02 0.16 -13.40
N ALA A 334 -28.35 -0.95 -13.07
CA ALA A 334 -28.39 -2.16 -13.89
C ALA A 334 -29.80 -2.74 -14.03
N ARG A 335 -30.62 -2.70 -12.96
CA ARG A 335 -32.02 -3.17 -12.98
C ARG A 335 -32.93 -2.34 -13.91
N LYS A 336 -32.53 -1.13 -14.30
CA LYS A 336 -33.29 -0.30 -15.27
C LYS A 336 -33.01 -0.69 -16.73
N LEU A 337 -31.96 -1.46 -17.00
CA LEU A 337 -31.59 -1.92 -18.34
C LEU A 337 -32.43 -3.14 -18.76
N ASP A 338 -32.81 -3.22 -20.04
CA ASP A 338 -33.55 -4.38 -20.56
C ASP A 338 -32.65 -5.61 -20.70
N LYS A 339 -31.36 -5.38 -21.02
CA LYS A 339 -30.35 -6.42 -21.17
C LYS A 339 -29.00 -5.93 -20.68
N ILE A 340 -28.34 -6.76 -19.88
CA ILE A 340 -26.98 -6.50 -19.39
C ILE A 340 -26.00 -7.20 -20.32
N THR A 341 -25.28 -6.42 -21.12
CA THR A 341 -24.31 -6.93 -22.11
C THR A 341 -22.88 -6.94 -21.59
N SER A 342 -22.61 -6.26 -20.46
CA SER A 342 -21.29 -6.16 -19.84
C SER A 342 -21.40 -6.35 -18.34
N SER A 343 -20.37 -6.94 -17.73
CA SER A 343 -20.26 -7.02 -16.27
C SER A 343 -20.00 -5.65 -15.63
N VAL A 344 -19.54 -4.65 -16.41
CA VAL A 344 -19.30 -3.28 -15.98
C VAL A 344 -20.53 -2.43 -16.30
N ILE A 345 -21.09 -1.78 -15.29
CA ILE A 345 -22.23 -0.88 -15.43
C ILE A 345 -21.73 0.55 -15.40
N GLU A 346 -22.12 1.30 -16.44
CA GLU A 346 -21.91 2.74 -16.57
C GLU A 346 -23.20 3.47 -16.19
N TYR A 347 -23.12 4.36 -15.20
CA TYR A 347 -24.29 5.05 -14.68
C TYR A 347 -23.92 6.44 -14.17
N VAL A 348 -24.93 7.30 -14.09
CA VAL A 348 -24.84 8.64 -13.48
C VAL A 348 -25.82 8.75 -12.33
N MET A 349 -25.56 9.69 -11.44
CA MET A 349 -26.47 10.09 -10.38
C MET A 349 -27.35 11.25 -10.85
N THR A 350 -28.65 11.03 -10.82
CA THR A 350 -29.69 12.00 -11.14
C THR A 350 -30.46 12.36 -9.87
N LYS A 351 -31.36 13.33 -9.96
CA LYS A 351 -32.24 13.71 -8.85
C LYS A 351 -33.15 12.55 -8.37
N GLU A 352 -33.45 11.60 -9.25
CA GLU A 352 -34.23 10.39 -8.96
C GLU A 352 -33.33 9.18 -8.63
N GLY A 353 -32.04 9.42 -8.37
CA GLY A 353 -31.05 8.41 -8.04
C GLY A 353 -30.25 7.89 -9.24
N PRO A 354 -29.64 6.70 -9.14
CA PRO A 354 -28.73 6.18 -10.16
C PRO A 354 -29.49 5.75 -11.44
N GLU A 355 -29.00 6.20 -12.59
CA GLU A 355 -29.53 5.84 -13.91
C GLU A 355 -28.43 5.35 -14.84
N PRO A 356 -28.66 4.27 -15.61
CA PRO A 356 -27.68 3.83 -16.59
C PRO A 356 -27.60 4.85 -17.74
N MET A 357 -26.41 5.04 -18.31
CA MET A 357 -26.19 6.00 -19.40
C MET A 357 -27.11 5.75 -20.61
N ALA A 358 -27.42 4.48 -20.90
CA ALA A 358 -28.28 4.09 -22.02
C ALA A 358 -29.77 4.46 -21.83
N LYS A 359 -30.21 4.76 -20.60
CA LYS A 359 -31.60 5.15 -20.28
C LYS A 359 -31.62 6.31 -19.30
N LEU A 360 -30.84 7.36 -19.59
CA LEU A 360 -30.88 8.59 -18.82
C LEU A 360 -32.18 9.35 -19.14
N GLN A 361 -33.00 9.60 -18.13
CA GLN A 361 -34.28 10.31 -18.27
C GLN A 361 -34.33 11.56 -17.39
N ASN A 362 -33.67 11.50 -16.23
CA ASN A 362 -33.74 12.53 -15.22
C ASN A 362 -32.53 13.48 -15.27
N LYS A 363 -32.73 14.71 -14.78
CA LYS A 363 -31.65 15.70 -14.68
C LYS A 363 -30.58 15.22 -13.70
N LEU A 364 -29.32 15.47 -14.06
CA LEU A 364 -28.16 15.20 -13.24
C LEU A 364 -28.28 15.89 -11.87
N ASP A 365 -27.82 15.19 -10.83
CA ASP A 365 -27.73 15.75 -9.48
C ASP A 365 -26.31 16.28 -9.25
N TYR A 366 -26.06 17.54 -9.62
CA TYR A 366 -24.74 18.16 -9.43
C TYR A 366 -24.31 18.21 -7.97
N GLU A 367 -25.26 18.37 -7.04
CA GLU A 367 -24.95 18.47 -5.62
C GLU A 367 -24.45 17.11 -5.09
N HIS A 368 -24.97 15.99 -5.60
CA HIS A 368 -24.38 14.68 -5.35
C HIS A 368 -22.88 14.64 -5.70
N TYR A 369 -22.47 15.16 -6.87
CA TYR A 369 -21.07 15.12 -7.28
C TYR A 369 -20.22 16.09 -6.47
N ILE A 370 -20.72 17.27 -6.11
CA ILE A 370 -20.03 18.18 -5.19
C ILE A 370 -19.79 17.47 -3.85
N GLU A 371 -20.82 16.88 -3.25
CA GLU A 371 -20.77 16.26 -1.94
C GLU A 371 -19.97 14.94 -1.89
N LYS A 372 -20.13 14.10 -2.92
CA LYS A 372 -19.61 12.72 -2.92
C LYS A 372 -18.36 12.56 -3.76
N GLN A 373 -18.06 13.49 -4.67
CA GLN A 373 -16.86 13.42 -5.52
C GLN A 373 -15.85 14.55 -5.21
N LEU A 374 -16.26 15.81 -5.10
CA LEU A 374 -15.33 16.93 -4.93
C LEU A 374 -14.96 17.19 -3.46
N ARG A 375 -15.96 17.39 -2.59
CA ARG A 375 -15.79 17.69 -1.17
C ARG A 375 -14.83 16.74 -0.46
N PRO A 376 -14.92 15.40 -0.61
CA PRO A 376 -14.04 14.51 0.13
C PRO A 376 -12.56 14.60 -0.28
N ILE A 377 -12.29 15.10 -1.49
CA ILE A 377 -10.93 15.35 -1.99
C ILE A 377 -10.45 16.72 -1.51
N ALA A 378 -11.31 17.73 -1.58
CA ALA A 378 -11.01 19.08 -1.12
C ALA A 378 -10.76 19.13 0.40
N ASP A 379 -11.62 18.50 1.22
CA ASP A 379 -11.46 18.47 2.68
C ASP A 379 -10.14 17.81 3.12
N ALA A 380 -9.68 16.79 2.38
CA ALA A 380 -8.41 16.14 2.65
C ALA A 380 -7.20 17.09 2.51
N VAL A 381 -7.37 18.19 1.75
CA VAL A 381 -6.38 19.23 1.50
C VAL A 381 -6.60 20.45 2.39
N LEU A 382 -7.82 20.99 2.39
CA LEU A 382 -8.18 22.27 3.00
C LEU A 382 -7.91 22.30 4.52
N VAL A 383 -7.93 21.13 5.17
CA VAL A 383 -7.54 20.99 6.58
C VAL A 383 -6.13 21.51 6.86
N PHE A 384 -5.20 21.40 5.90
CA PHE A 384 -3.83 21.92 6.04
C PHE A 384 -3.72 23.43 5.81
N TYR A 385 -4.79 24.05 5.31
CA TYR A 385 -4.90 25.50 5.11
C TYR A 385 -5.83 26.17 6.13
N ASN A 386 -6.30 25.42 7.13
CA ASN A 386 -7.30 25.86 8.12
C ASN A 386 -8.56 26.46 7.46
N LYS A 387 -9.02 25.83 6.37
CA LYS A 387 -10.24 26.21 5.63
C LYS A 387 -11.21 25.04 5.61
N LYS A 388 -12.52 25.31 5.54
CA LYS A 388 -13.54 24.30 5.30
C LYS A 388 -14.14 24.47 3.92
N PHE A 389 -14.55 23.35 3.30
CA PHE A 389 -15.16 23.39 1.99
C PHE A 389 -16.45 24.22 1.96
N ASP A 390 -17.26 24.17 3.03
CA ASP A 390 -18.50 24.94 3.12
C ASP A 390 -18.27 26.46 3.08
N ASP A 391 -17.25 26.94 3.79
CA ASP A 391 -16.87 28.36 3.84
C ASP A 391 -16.52 28.88 2.43
N LEU A 392 -15.96 28.01 1.58
CA LEU A 392 -15.61 28.38 0.20
C LEU A 392 -16.83 28.60 -0.69
N LEU A 393 -17.96 27.94 -0.37
CA LEU A 393 -19.19 28.00 -1.17
C LEU A 393 -20.12 29.14 -0.72
N THR A 394 -20.05 29.54 0.56
CA THR A 394 -20.90 30.60 1.14
C THR A 394 -20.47 32.03 0.78
N ASP A 395 -19.19 32.28 0.51
CA ASP A 395 -18.68 33.60 0.10
C ASP A 395 -19.24 34.11 -1.25
N SER A 396 -20.04 33.29 -1.95
CA SER A 396 -20.80 33.72 -3.13
C SER A 396 -22.11 34.45 -2.79
N LYS A 397 -22.47 34.57 -1.50
CA LYS A 397 -23.66 35.27 -0.98
C LYS A 397 -23.33 36.54 -0.17
N GLN A 398 -22.25 37.26 -0.48
CA GLN A 398 -22.27 38.71 -0.18
C GLN A 398 -23.18 39.39 -1.21
N THR A 399 -24.47 39.35 -0.89
CA THR A 399 -25.47 40.29 -1.39
C THR A 399 -24.88 41.69 -1.31
N SER A 400 -24.87 42.38 -2.44
CA SER A 400 -24.85 43.82 -2.51
C SER A 400 -25.87 44.39 -1.51
N LEU A 401 -25.40 44.87 -0.37
CA LEU A 401 -26.12 45.88 0.39
C LEU A 401 -25.72 47.22 -0.19
N SER A 402 -26.46 47.61 -1.22
CA SER A 402 -26.58 48.99 -1.69
C SER A 402 -27.51 49.77 -0.76
N GLY A 403 -27.06 50.94 -0.27
CA GLY A 403 -27.86 51.99 0.39
C GLY A 403 -28.21 51.67 1.85
N TYR A 404 -27.87 52.48 2.86
CA TYR A 404 -27.70 53.93 3.00
C TYR A 404 -26.57 54.25 3.97
#